data_AF-A0AB39M2V7-F1
#
_entry.id   AF-A0AB39M2V7-F1
#
_cell.length_a   1.000
_cell.length_b   1.000
_cell.length_c   1.000
_cell.angle_alpha   90.00
_cell.angle_beta   90.00
_cell.angle_gamma   90.00
#
_symmetry.space_group_name_H-M   'P 1'
#
loop_
_entity.id
_entity.type
_entity.pdbx_description
1 polymer ?
#
loop_
_entity_poly.entity_id
_entity_poly.type
_entity_poly.pdbx_seq_one_letter_code
_entity_poly.pdbx_strand_id
1 'polypeptide(L)'
;MTATCLAFGHVELVSEPETWNYSVTASPGAVPADVARALKAAEKLGLEPILDEDPELLPDGSARMWLHPTDPEIDPFETETLCASSN
;
A
#
# COMPACT_ATOMS: atom_id res chain seq x y z
N MET A 1 2.96 -13.53 11.05
CA MET A 1 2.00 -12.47 11.45
C MET A 1 1.29 -12.00 10.19
N THR A 2 0.19 -11.25 10.31
CA THR A 2 -0.74 -10.99 9.20
C THR A 2 -0.35 -9.68 8.50
N ALA A 3 -0.09 -9.72 7.19
CA ALA A 3 0.03 -8.52 6.38
C ALA A 3 -1.26 -7.68 6.51
N THR A 4 -1.12 -6.36 6.63
CA THR A 4 -2.28 -5.46 6.68
C THR A 4 -2.63 -5.04 5.26
N CYS A 5 -3.85 -5.32 4.82
CA CYS A 5 -4.34 -4.97 3.49
C CYS A 5 -5.52 -4.00 3.60
N LEU A 6 -5.43 -2.85 2.94
CA LEU A 6 -6.54 -1.93 2.74
C LEU A 6 -7.00 -2.01 1.28
N ALA A 7 -8.25 -2.39 1.05
CA ALA A 7 -8.80 -2.56 -0.29
C ALA A 7 -9.61 -1.34 -0.74
N PHE A 8 -9.35 -0.89 -1.96
CA PHE A 8 -10.02 0.19 -2.68
C PHE A 8 -10.48 -0.33 -4.04
N GLY A 9 -11.58 -1.09 -4.07
CA GLY A 9 -12.07 -1.71 -5.30
C GLY A 9 -11.12 -2.81 -5.80
N HIS A 10 -10.53 -2.62 -6.97
CA HIS A 10 -9.53 -3.52 -7.56
C HIS A 10 -8.08 -3.12 -7.23
N VAL A 11 -7.88 -2.30 -6.20
CA VAL A 11 -6.57 -1.83 -5.76
C VAL A 11 -6.39 -2.16 -4.28
N GLU A 12 -5.24 -2.71 -3.92
CA GLU A 12 -4.89 -3.07 -2.55
C GLU A 12 -3.64 -2.31 -2.11
N LEU A 13 -3.70 -1.67 -0.95
CA LEU A 13 -2.54 -1.16 -0.24
C LEU A 13 -2.11 -2.22 0.79
N VAL A 14 -0.93 -2.78 0.59
CA VAL A 14 -0.36 -3.86 1.41
C VAL A 14 0.77 -3.30 2.25
N SER A 15 0.78 -3.69 3.53
CA SER A 15 1.82 -3.39 4.51
C SER A 15 2.30 -4.66 5.19
N GLU A 16 3.61 -4.87 5.16
CA GLU A 16 4.31 -5.94 5.84
C GLU A 16 5.35 -5.35 6.81
N PRO A 17 4.97 -5.10 8.08
CA PRO A 17 5.82 -4.44 9.08
C PRO A 17 7.15 -5.17 9.34
N GLU A 18 7.16 -6.50 9.31
CA GLU A 18 8.37 -7.29 9.60
C GLU A 18 9.46 -7.11 8.54
N THR A 19 9.06 -6.83 7.30
CA THR A 19 9.96 -6.70 6.15
C THR A 19 10.10 -5.26 5.66
N TRP A 20 9.38 -4.32 6.26
CA TRP A 20 9.29 -2.92 5.81
C TRP A 20 8.85 -2.80 4.35
N ASN A 21 8.04 -3.76 3.90
CA ASN A 21 7.54 -3.80 2.55
C ASN A 21 6.14 -3.19 2.48
N TYR A 22 6.03 -2.10 1.72
CA TYR A 22 4.77 -1.41 1.47
C TYR A 22 4.54 -1.37 -0.03
N SER A 23 3.32 -1.70 -0.47
CA SER A 23 3.02 -1.67 -1.90
C SER A 23 1.56 -1.34 -2.18
N VAL A 24 1.32 -0.76 -3.35
CA VAL A 24 -0.01 -0.66 -3.95
C VAL A 24 -0.07 -1.62 -5.11
N THR A 25 -0.97 -2.59 -5.04
CA THR A 25 -1.21 -3.56 -6.12
C THR A 25 -2.55 -3.25 -6.79
N ALA A 26 -2.53 -2.96 -8.08
CA ALA A 26 -3.71 -2.70 -8.90
C ALA A 26 -3.99 -3.91 -9.81
N SER A 27 -5.11 -4.57 -9.60
CA SER A 27 -5.53 -5.71 -10.41
C SER A 27 -6.09 -5.31 -11.77
N PRO A 28 -6.15 -6.23 -12.74
CA PRO A 28 -6.83 -5.99 -14.00
C PRO A 28 -8.27 -5.50 -13.79
N GLY A 29 -8.61 -4.35 -14.38
CA GLY A 29 -9.90 -3.69 -14.18
C GLY A 29 -9.89 -2.56 -13.15
N ALA A 30 -8.77 -2.31 -12.46
CA ALA A 30 -8.59 -1.14 -11.62
C ALA A 30 -8.81 0.16 -12.42
N VAL A 31 -9.68 1.01 -11.89
CA VAL A 31 -9.92 2.34 -12.46
C VAL A 31 -8.97 3.36 -11.84
N PRO A 32 -8.54 4.40 -12.57
CA PRO A 32 -7.61 5.41 -12.06
C PRO A 32 -8.06 6.07 -10.75
N ALA A 33 -9.38 6.20 -10.54
CA ALA A 33 -9.94 6.77 -9.32
C ALA A 33 -9.64 5.93 -8.06
N ASP A 34 -9.62 4.60 -8.19
CA ASP A 34 -9.33 3.70 -7.07
C ASP A 34 -7.83 3.70 -6.73
N VAL A 35 -6.98 3.74 -7.76
CA VAL A 35 -5.53 3.92 -7.59
C VAL A 35 -5.23 5.25 -6.87
N ALA A 36 -5.87 6.34 -7.30
CA ALA A 36 -5.72 7.64 -6.66
C ALA A 36 -6.17 7.64 -5.19
N ARG A 37 -7.23 6.90 -4.85
CA ARG A 37 -7.69 6.75 -3.45
C ARG A 37 -6.68 5.96 -2.62
N ALA A 38 -6.16 4.86 -3.15
CA ALA A 38 -5.16 4.04 -2.47
C ALA A 38 -3.87 4.85 -2.21
N LEU A 39 -3.37 5.57 -3.21
CA LEU A 39 -2.19 6.45 -3.07
C LEU A 39 -2.43 7.57 -2.05
N LYS A 40 -3.61 8.18 -2.04
CA LYS A 40 -3.96 9.19 -1.05
C LYS A 40 -4.08 8.62 0.37
N ALA A 41 -4.49 7.35 0.51
CA ALA A 41 -4.49 6.67 1.80
C ALA A 41 -3.06 6.37 2.26
N ALA A 42 -2.20 5.90 1.36
CA ALA A 42 -0.77 5.72 1.60
C ALA A 42 -0.10 7.03 2.05
N GLU A 43 -0.33 8.14 1.35
CA GLU A 43 0.21 9.46 1.71
C GLU A 43 -0.19 9.87 3.14
N LYS A 44 -1.45 9.64 3.53
CA LYS A 44 -1.92 9.94 4.89
C LYS A 44 -1.27 9.08 5.96
N LEU A 45 -0.90 7.85 5.61
CA LEU A 45 -0.13 6.96 6.46
C LEU A 45 1.35 7.38 6.54
N GLY A 46 1.80 8.32 5.71
CA GLY A 46 3.23 8.67 5.61
C GLY A 46 4.00 7.72 4.70
N LEU A 47 3.35 7.18 3.68
CA LEU A 47 3.96 6.38 2.62
C LEU A 47 3.93 7.13 1.29
N GLU A 48 5.02 7.04 0.54
CA GLU A 48 5.17 7.66 -0.78
C GLU A 48 5.62 6.63 -1.82
N PRO A 49 5.17 6.77 -3.09
CA PRO A 49 5.57 5.87 -4.16
C PRO A 49 7.04 6.07 -4.55
N ILE A 50 7.74 4.97 -4.78
CA ILE A 50 9.12 5.01 -5.30
C ILE A 50 9.05 5.31 -6.81
N LEU A 51 9.26 6.57 -7.18
CA LEU A 51 9.10 7.05 -8.56
C LEU A 51 10.21 6.59 -9.52
N ASP A 52 11.35 6.20 -8.98
CA ASP A 52 12.51 5.73 -9.76
C ASP A 52 12.38 4.27 -10.19
N GLU A 53 11.37 3.55 -9.69
CA GLU A 53 11.10 2.15 -10.01
C GLU A 53 9.82 2.01 -10.84
N ASP A 54 9.92 1.27 -11.94
CA ASP A 54 8.75 0.88 -12.71
C ASP A 54 7.88 -0.10 -11.91
N PRO A 55 6.53 -0.04 -12.03
CA PRO A 55 5.67 -1.04 -11.42
C PRO A 55 6.00 -2.46 -11.89
N GLU A 56 6.07 -3.39 -10.94
CA GLU A 56 6.24 -4.82 -11.20
C GLU A 56 4.93 -5.40 -11.78
N LEU A 57 5.03 -6.12 -12.91
CA LEU A 57 3.90 -6.87 -13.47
C LEU A 57 3.85 -8.27 -12.86
N LEU A 58 2.78 -8.55 -12.12
CA LEU A 58 2.56 -9.84 -11.47
C LEU A 58 1.97 -10.88 -12.44
N PRO A 59 2.10 -12.20 -12.15
CA PRO A 59 1.64 -13.27 -13.04
C PRO A 59 0.13 -13.29 -13.32
N ASP A 60 -0.66 -12.69 -12.45
CA ASP A 60 -2.11 -12.53 -12.59
C ASP A 60 -2.51 -11.30 -13.45
N GLY A 61 -1.51 -10.55 -13.94
CA GLY A 61 -1.70 -9.33 -14.71
C GLY A 61 -1.90 -8.07 -13.86
N SER A 62 -1.80 -8.17 -12.53
CA SER A 62 -1.82 -7.02 -11.64
C SER A 62 -0.50 -6.24 -11.73
N ALA A 63 -0.55 -4.92 -11.55
CA ALA A 63 0.62 -4.07 -11.45
C ALA A 63 0.88 -3.71 -9.98
N ARG A 64 2.08 -3.96 -9.48
CA ARG A 64 2.50 -3.62 -8.12
C ARG A 64 3.49 -2.47 -8.15
N MET A 65 3.23 -1.46 -7.33
CA MET A 65 4.11 -0.33 -7.11
C MET A 65 4.60 -0.35 -5.66
N TRP A 66 5.90 -0.24 -5.47
CA TRP A 66 6.51 -0.19 -4.14
C TRP A 66 6.41 1.21 -3.55
N LEU A 67 6.21 1.26 -2.24
CA LEU A 67 6.15 2.48 -1.45
C LEU A 67 7.25 2.46 -0.41
N HIS A 68 7.72 3.63 -0.03
CA HIS A 68 8.61 3.82 1.12
C HIS A 68 7.94 4.75 2.14
N PRO A 69 8.26 4.60 3.43
CA PRO A 69 7.86 5.59 4.41
C PRO A 69 8.58 6.92 4.14
N THR A 70 7.84 8.02 4.30
CA THR A 70 8.38 9.39 4.23
C THR A 70 9.38 9.63 5.37
N ASP A 71 9.16 9.01 6.53
CA ASP A 71 10.11 8.97 7.64
C ASP A 71 10.62 7.53 7.82
N PRO A 72 11.89 7.23 7.46
CA PRO A 72 12.44 5.88 7.54
C PRO A 72 12.69 5.38 8.97
N GLU A 73 12.54 6.24 9.99
CA GLU A 73 12.73 5.85 11.39
C GLU A 73 11.41 5.45 12.07
N ILE A 74 10.27 5.61 11.38
CA ILE A 74 8.93 5.38 11.95
C ILE A 74 8.17 4.40 11.05
N ASP A 75 7.67 3.30 11.64
CA ASP A 75 6.71 2.46 10.92
C ASP A 75 5.35 3.20 10.84
N PRO A 76 4.87 3.54 9.63
CA PRO A 76 3.63 4.27 9.42
C PRO A 76 2.38 3.51 9.92
N PHE A 77 2.48 2.18 10.09
CA PHE A 77 1.40 1.35 10.63
C PHE A 77 1.49 1.13 12.15
N GLU A 78 2.63 1.39 12.80
CA GLU A 78 2.72 1.36 14.27
C GLU A 78 2.18 2.65 14.91
N THR A 79 2.30 3.78 14.21
CA THR A 79 1.82 5.08 14.68
C THR A 79 0.30 5.23 14.58
N GLU A 80 -0.34 4.52 13.65
CA GLU A 80 -1.78 4.41 13.57
C GLU A 80 -2.28 3.24 14.42
N THR A 81 -2.84 3.53 15.60
CA THR A 81 -3.71 2.60 16.33
C THR A 81 -5.03 2.37 15.55
N LEU A 82 -4.96 1.95 14.28
CA LEU A 82 -6.10 1.77 13.39
C LEU A 82 -6.67 0.35 13.40
N CYS A 83 -6.13 -0.53 14.23
CA CYS A 83 -6.71 -1.86 14.49
C CYS A 83 -7.17 -2.02 15.94
N ALA A 84 -7.65 -0.95 16.58
CA ALA A 84 -8.56 -1.11 17.72
C ALA A 84 -9.95 -1.44 17.19
N SER A 85 -10.30 -2.73 17.29
CA SER A 85 -11.66 -3.30 17.23
C SER A 85 -12.28 -3.54 15.84
N SER A 86 -11.88 -4.65 15.22
CA SER A 86 -12.88 -5.55 14.62
C SER A 86 -13.23 -6.61 15.66
N ASN A 87 -14.36 -6.40 16.34
CA ASN A 87 -15.03 -7.41 17.17
C ASN A 87 -16.20 -7.96 16.36
#